data_AF-A0A7S3TAT6-F1
#
_entry.id   AF-A0A7S3TAT6-F1
#
_cell.length_a   1.000
_cell.length_b   1.000
_cell.length_c   1.000
_cell.angle_alpha   90.00
_cell.angle_beta   90.00
_cell.angle_gamma   90.00
#
_symmetry.space_group_name_H-M   'P 1'
#
loop_
_entity.id
_entity.type
_entity.pdbx_description
1 polymer ?
#
loop_
_entity_poly.entity_id
_entity_poly.type
_entity_poly.pdbx_seq_one_letter_code
_entity_poly.pdbx_strand_id
1 'polypeptide(L)'
;QMAMFRDCVCYQEEVRDPSRIPEVLNRVIEKAIRLSAPAQINIPRDMWTQVIEVELPAGVNLERSPGGPKSVAAAAELLSEAKFPVILNGAGVILSEGGIESSKKLAERLSAPVCCNYQHNDAFPGEHPLSAGPLGYN
;
A
#
# COMPACT_ATOMS: atom_id res chain seq x y z
N GLN A 1 -6.77 19.62 16.73
CA GLN A 1 -6.30 18.22 16.65
C GLN A 1 -5.32 17.99 15.49
N MET A 2 -5.51 18.62 14.33
CA MET A 2 -4.64 18.44 13.14
C MET A 2 -3.12 18.59 13.40
N ALA A 3 -2.69 19.58 14.18
CA ALA A 3 -1.27 19.78 14.47
C ALA A 3 -0.63 18.58 15.20
N MET A 4 -1.40 17.89 16.04
CA MET A 4 -0.92 16.77 16.85
C MET A 4 -0.64 15.51 16.00
N PHE A 5 -1.40 15.30 14.93
CA PHE A 5 -1.31 14.11 14.08
C PHE A 5 -0.55 14.34 12.78
N ARG A 6 -0.10 15.58 12.51
CA ARG A 6 0.51 15.97 11.22
C ARG A 6 1.60 15.02 10.76
N ASP A 7 2.44 14.57 11.68
CA ASP A 7 3.60 13.72 11.36
C ASP A 7 3.28 12.22 11.43
N CYS A 8 2.05 11.86 11.79
CA CYS A 8 1.58 10.47 11.94
C CYS A 8 0.63 10.03 10.83
N VAL A 9 0.21 10.96 9.95
CA VAL A 9 -0.77 10.68 8.89
C VAL A 9 -0.22 11.13 7.53
N CYS A 10 -0.52 10.37 6.49
CA CYS A 10 -0.12 10.71 5.13
C CYS A 10 -0.96 11.85 4.52
N TYR A 11 -2.12 12.11 5.10
CA TYR A 11 -3.05 13.15 4.67
C TYR A 11 -3.96 13.58 5.83
N GLN A 12 -4.28 14.86 5.89
CA GLN A 12 -5.29 15.37 6.81
C GLN A 12 -6.08 16.53 6.21
N GLU A 13 -7.38 16.56 6.48
CA GLU A 13 -8.27 17.63 6.02
C GLU A 13 -9.33 17.94 7.08
N GLU A 14 -9.66 19.22 7.23
CA GLU A 14 -10.74 19.69 8.08
C GLU A 14 -11.94 20.08 7.24
N VAL A 15 -13.11 19.58 7.64
CA VAL A 15 -14.40 19.93 7.04
C VAL A 15 -14.78 21.34 7.47
N ARG A 16 -15.08 22.20 6.48
CA ARG A 16 -15.51 23.60 6.70
C ARG A 16 -16.98 23.85 6.41
N ASP A 17 -17.66 22.88 5.80
CA ASP A 17 -19.07 22.96 5.42
C ASP A 17 -19.68 21.55 5.47
N PRO A 18 -20.88 21.36 6.08
CA PRO A 18 -21.51 20.05 6.19
C PRO A 18 -21.77 19.38 4.83
N SER A 19 -22.12 20.15 3.81
CA SER A 19 -22.39 19.62 2.45
C SER A 19 -21.16 18.98 1.81
N ARG A 20 -19.95 19.31 2.30
CA ARG A 20 -18.69 18.79 1.77
C ARG A 20 -18.18 17.56 2.50
N ILE A 21 -18.84 17.11 3.58
CA ILE A 21 -18.45 15.90 4.31
C ILE A 21 -18.27 14.70 3.38
N PRO A 22 -19.20 14.38 2.44
CA PRO A 22 -19.05 13.22 1.58
C PRO A 22 -17.82 13.29 0.66
N GLU A 23 -17.56 14.46 0.06
CA GLU A 23 -16.42 14.69 -0.83
C GLU A 23 -15.08 14.59 -0.07
N VAL A 24 -14.99 15.23 1.10
CA VAL A 24 -13.78 15.21 1.94
C VAL A 24 -13.52 13.80 2.44
N LEU A 25 -14.55 13.06 2.87
CA LEU A 25 -14.42 11.68 3.30
C LEU A 25 -13.87 10.80 2.17
N ASN A 26 -14.44 10.89 0.96
CA ASN A 26 -13.95 10.16 -0.20
C ASN A 26 -12.47 10.45 -0.47
N ARG A 27 -12.07 11.72 -0.43
CA ARG A 27 -10.68 12.11 -0.66
C ARG A 27 -9.75 11.56 0.42
N VAL A 28 -10.15 11.61 1.69
CA VAL A 28 -9.36 11.07 2.81
C VAL A 28 -9.18 9.56 2.66
N ILE A 29 -10.24 8.83 2.29
CA ILE A 29 -10.18 7.39 1.99
C ILE A 29 -9.25 7.11 0.81
N GLU A 30 -9.39 7.86 -0.29
CA GLU A 30 -8.54 7.71 -1.47
C GLU A 30 -7.06 7.91 -1.14
N LYS A 31 -6.73 8.95 -0.36
CA LYS A 31 -5.36 9.21 0.08
C LYS A 31 -4.82 8.10 0.97
N ALA A 32 -5.63 7.60 1.91
CA ALA A 32 -5.24 6.49 2.78
C ALA A 32 -4.93 5.21 1.98
N ILE A 33 -5.78 4.87 1.01
CA ILE A 33 -5.59 3.69 0.15
C ILE A 33 -4.38 3.88 -0.76
N ARG A 34 -4.25 5.02 -1.44
CA ARG A 34 -3.19 5.26 -2.42
C ARG A 34 -1.80 5.34 -1.79
N LEU A 35 -1.71 5.91 -0.59
CA LEU A 35 -0.45 6.07 0.13
C LEU A 35 -0.18 4.89 1.09
N SER A 36 -1.11 3.95 1.21
CA SER A 36 -1.04 2.81 2.12
C SER A 36 -0.67 3.21 3.55
N ALA A 37 -1.31 4.28 4.06
CA ALA A 37 -0.97 4.89 5.34
C ALA A 37 -2.19 5.54 6.00
N PRO A 38 -2.16 5.79 7.33
CA PRO A 38 -3.26 6.45 8.02
C PRO A 38 -3.53 7.85 7.49
N ALA A 39 -4.80 8.25 7.41
CA ALA A 39 -5.23 9.61 7.09
C ALA A 39 -6.23 10.11 8.15
N GLN A 40 -6.35 11.42 8.31
CA GLN A 40 -7.26 12.06 9.26
C GLN A 40 -8.30 12.92 8.56
N ILE A 41 -9.55 12.80 8.98
CA ILE A 41 -10.59 13.79 8.75
C ILE A 41 -10.92 14.50 10.07
N ASN A 42 -10.89 15.83 10.09
CA ASN A 42 -11.33 16.62 11.24
C ASN A 42 -12.73 17.17 10.97
N ILE A 43 -13.71 16.79 11.78
CA ILE A 43 -15.10 17.23 11.64
C ILE A 43 -15.47 18.06 12.87
N PRO A 44 -15.63 19.38 12.75
CA PRO A 44 -16.11 20.23 13.85
C PRO A 44 -17.44 19.72 14.41
N ARG A 45 -17.62 19.85 15.73
CA ARG A 45 -18.75 19.24 16.45
C ARG A 45 -20.11 19.70 15.91
N ASP A 46 -20.21 20.98 15.59
CA ASP A 46 -21.39 21.66 15.05
C ASP A 46 -21.80 21.17 13.66
N MET A 47 -20.91 20.50 12.93
CA MET A 47 -21.24 19.91 11.62
C MET A 47 -22.13 18.66 11.74
N TRP A 48 -22.00 17.90 12.83
CA TRP A 48 -22.75 16.64 13.03
C TRP A 48 -24.24 16.85 13.26
N THR A 49 -24.67 18.05 13.63
CA THR A 49 -26.08 18.36 13.92
C THR A 49 -26.81 18.99 12.74
N GLN A 50 -26.13 19.20 11.61
CA GLN A 50 -26.72 19.86 10.45
C GLN A 50 -27.52 18.85 9.62
N VAL A 51 -28.70 19.27 9.16
CA VAL A 51 -29.50 18.52 8.19
C VAL A 51 -29.23 19.13 6.83
N ILE A 52 -28.76 18.31 5.90
CA ILE A 52 -28.42 18.71 4.53
C ILE A 52 -29.07 17.76 3.54
N GLU A 53 -29.38 18.30 2.36
CA GLU A 53 -29.70 17.52 1.18
C GLU A 53 -28.44 17.48 0.31
N VAL A 54 -27.90 16.28 0.08
CA VAL A 54 -26.64 16.10 -0.67
C VAL A 54 -26.67 14.80 -1.44
N GLU A 55 -26.16 14.83 -2.67
CA GLU A 55 -25.90 13.62 -3.44
C GLU A 55 -24.57 13.00 -2.99
N LEU A 56 -24.58 11.70 -2.70
CA LEU A 56 -23.37 11.01 -2.30
C LEU A 56 -22.48 10.77 -3.54
N PRO A 57 -21.19 11.17 -3.50
CA PRO A 57 -20.26 10.85 -4.56
C PRO A 57 -20.09 9.34 -4.67
N ALA A 58 -19.77 8.86 -5.88
CA ALA A 58 -19.43 7.46 -6.09
C ALA A 58 -18.27 7.05 -5.17
N GLY A 59 -18.29 5.79 -4.71
CA GLY A 59 -17.22 5.25 -3.88
C GLY A 59 -15.86 5.29 -4.58
N VAL A 60 -14.80 5.36 -3.78
CA VAL A 60 -13.42 5.35 -4.29
C VAL A 60 -13.09 3.95 -4.82
N ASN A 61 -12.86 3.85 -6.14
CA ASN A 61 -12.28 2.66 -6.76
C ASN A 61 -10.95 3.05 -7.42
N LEU A 62 -9.85 2.61 -6.81
CA LEU A 62 -8.50 2.88 -7.32
C LEU A 62 -7.98 1.66 -8.06
N GLU A 63 -7.77 1.81 -9.37
CA GLU A 63 -7.03 0.84 -10.15
C GLU A 63 -5.56 0.82 -9.73
N ARG A 64 -5.02 -0.39 -9.58
CA ARG A 64 -3.59 -0.57 -9.30
C ARG A 64 -2.80 -0.40 -10.60
N SER A 65 -1.69 0.32 -10.50
CA SER A 65 -0.79 0.45 -11.65
C SER A 65 -0.09 -0.88 -11.94
N PRO A 66 -0.07 -1.36 -13.19
CA PRO A 66 0.70 -2.55 -13.57
C PRO A 66 2.21 -2.31 -13.61
N GLY A 67 2.66 -1.10 -13.24
CA GLY A 67 4.02 -0.62 -13.51
C GLY A 67 4.16 -0.08 -14.93
N GLY A 68 5.16 0.78 -15.15
CA GLY A 68 5.45 1.30 -16.49
C GLY A 68 6.08 0.22 -17.37
N PRO A 69 5.60 -0.03 -18.61
CA PRO A 69 6.11 -1.10 -19.46
C PRO A 69 7.63 -1.03 -19.67
N LYS A 70 8.18 0.17 -19.83
CA LYS A 70 9.62 0.40 -19.96
C LYS A 70 10.38 0.05 -18.67
N SER A 71 9.85 0.44 -17.51
CA SER A 71 10.46 0.15 -16.20
C SER A 71 10.43 -1.34 -15.90
N VAL A 72 9.34 -2.02 -16.21
CA VAL A 72 9.21 -3.48 -16.05
C VAL A 72 10.18 -4.22 -16.97
N ALA A 73 10.29 -3.81 -18.24
CA ALA A 73 11.25 -4.39 -19.17
C ALA A 73 12.71 -4.23 -18.71
N ALA A 74 13.09 -3.02 -18.27
CA ALA A 74 14.42 -2.75 -17.74
C ALA A 74 14.74 -3.58 -16.48
N ALA A 75 13.77 -3.75 -15.58
CA ALA A 75 13.93 -4.61 -14.41
C ALA A 75 14.10 -6.08 -14.79
N ALA A 76 13.36 -6.57 -15.79
CA ALA A 76 13.48 -7.93 -16.29
C ALA A 76 14.86 -8.21 -16.93
N GLU A 77 15.39 -7.26 -17.69
CA GLU A 77 16.74 -7.33 -18.28
C GLU A 77 17.80 -7.40 -17.17
N LEU A 78 17.75 -6.48 -16.20
CA LEU A 78 18.67 -6.46 -15.07
C LEU A 78 18.64 -7.78 -14.26
N LEU A 79 17.45 -8.33 -14.01
CA LEU A 79 17.31 -9.60 -13.30
C LEU A 79 17.83 -10.79 -14.12
N SER A 80 17.77 -10.72 -15.45
CA SER A 80 18.23 -11.79 -16.34
C SER A 80 19.74 -11.89 -16.42
N GLU A 81 20.46 -10.78 -16.22
CA GLU A 81 21.92 -10.71 -16.23
C GLU A 81 22.55 -10.86 -14.83
N ALA A 82 21.72 -10.85 -13.78
CA ALA A 82 22.17 -10.94 -12.40
C ALA A 82 22.82 -12.30 -12.10
N LYS A 83 24.02 -12.28 -11.51
CA LYS A 83 24.74 -13.52 -11.14
C LYS A 83 24.29 -14.11 -9.81
N PHE A 84 23.92 -13.26 -8.86
CA PHE A 84 23.51 -13.64 -7.50
C PHE A 84 22.30 -12.82 -7.04
N PRO A 85 21.13 -12.95 -7.71
CA PRO A 85 19.94 -12.21 -7.33
C PRO A 85 19.40 -12.69 -5.98
N VAL A 86 18.90 -11.77 -5.17
CA VAL A 86 18.15 -12.05 -3.94
C VAL A 86 16.87 -11.22 -3.99
N ILE A 87 15.75 -11.83 -3.60
CA ILE A 87 14.46 -11.13 -3.50
C ILE A 87 14.24 -10.73 -2.05
N LEU A 88 13.86 -9.47 -1.83
CA LEU A 88 13.42 -8.99 -0.52
C LEU A 88 11.93 -8.67 -0.58
N ASN A 89 11.12 -9.55 0.02
CA ASN A 89 9.68 -9.36 0.12
C ASN A 89 9.31 -8.49 1.31
N GLY A 90 8.32 -7.64 1.11
CA GLY A 90 7.73 -6.82 2.18
C GLY A 90 6.20 -6.77 2.07
N ALA A 91 5.59 -5.83 2.80
CA ALA A 91 4.14 -5.67 2.89
C ALA A 91 3.44 -5.67 1.52
N GLY A 92 4.07 -5.07 0.50
CA GLY A 92 3.50 -4.97 -0.84
C GLY A 92 3.15 -6.33 -1.46
N VAL A 93 3.87 -7.39 -1.12
CA VAL A 93 3.57 -8.76 -1.59
C VAL A 93 2.29 -9.30 -0.94
N ILE A 94 2.07 -9.02 0.34
CA ILE A 94 0.85 -9.40 1.08
C ILE A 94 -0.36 -8.60 0.61
N LEU A 95 -0.19 -7.28 0.43
CA LEU A 95 -1.27 -6.38 0.04
C LEU A 95 -1.67 -6.57 -1.44
N SER A 96 -0.83 -7.22 -2.23
CA SER A 96 -1.09 -7.52 -3.64
C SER A 96 -1.91 -8.80 -3.79
N GLU A 97 -2.98 -8.73 -4.57
CA GLU A 97 -3.74 -9.93 -4.93
C GLU A 97 -2.83 -10.88 -5.72
N GLY A 98 -2.65 -12.12 -5.23
CA GLY A 98 -1.75 -13.09 -5.82
C GLY A 98 -0.25 -12.75 -5.71
N GLY A 99 0.13 -11.79 -4.84
CA GLY A 99 1.51 -11.35 -4.71
C GLY A 99 2.46 -12.45 -4.26
N ILE A 100 2.07 -13.26 -3.26
CA ILE A 100 2.89 -14.39 -2.76
C ILE A 100 3.17 -15.40 -3.87
N GLU A 101 2.15 -15.83 -4.60
CA GLU A 101 2.31 -16.79 -5.72
C GLU A 101 3.16 -16.21 -6.86
N SER A 102 3.01 -14.92 -7.14
CA SER A 102 3.82 -14.23 -8.16
C SER A 102 5.29 -14.16 -7.74
N SER A 103 5.56 -13.85 -6.47
CA SER A 103 6.90 -13.86 -5.91
C SER A 103 7.53 -15.25 -5.95
N LYS A 104 6.76 -16.30 -5.62
CA LYS A 104 7.21 -17.70 -5.69
C LYS A 104 7.65 -18.06 -7.10
N LYS A 105 6.81 -17.79 -8.11
CA LYS A 105 7.14 -18.05 -9.52
C LYS A 105 8.41 -17.30 -9.97
N LEU A 106 8.56 -16.05 -9.55
CA LEU A 106 9.75 -15.26 -9.86
C LEU A 106 11.02 -15.84 -9.20
N ALA A 107 10.93 -16.20 -7.92
CA ALA A 107 12.03 -16.80 -7.17
C ALA A 107 12.48 -18.13 -7.82
N GLU A 108 11.54 -19.01 -8.14
CA GLU A 108 11.80 -20.28 -8.84
C GLU A 108 12.47 -20.04 -10.20
N ARG A 109 11.97 -19.07 -10.97
CA ARG A 109 12.50 -18.75 -12.31
C ARG A 109 13.93 -18.22 -12.28
N LEU A 110 14.29 -17.48 -11.23
CA LEU A 110 15.63 -16.91 -11.03
C LEU A 110 16.54 -17.82 -10.20
N SER A 111 16.00 -18.89 -9.60
CA SER A 111 16.66 -19.65 -8.53
C SER A 111 17.19 -18.75 -7.41
N ALA A 112 16.46 -17.67 -7.12
CA ALA A 112 16.87 -16.62 -6.20
C ALA A 112 16.35 -16.93 -4.78
N PRO A 113 17.20 -16.87 -3.73
CA PRO A 113 16.71 -16.91 -2.37
C PRO A 113 15.82 -15.68 -2.08
N VAL A 114 14.83 -15.88 -1.21
CA VAL A 114 13.85 -14.87 -0.81
C VAL A 114 13.97 -14.61 0.68
N CYS A 115 14.28 -13.37 1.03
CA CYS A 115 14.20 -12.90 2.40
C CYS A 115 12.91 -12.11 2.62
N CYS A 116 12.37 -12.13 3.84
CA CYS A 116 11.22 -11.32 4.23
C CYS A 116 11.65 -10.14 5.11
N ASN A 117 10.98 -9.00 4.96
CA ASN A 117 11.12 -7.87 5.88
C ASN A 117 10.57 -8.23 7.27
N TYR A 118 11.17 -7.67 8.33
CA TYR A 118 10.89 -7.94 9.74
C TYR A 118 9.39 -7.97 10.13
N GLN A 119 8.58 -7.06 9.61
CA GLN A 119 7.14 -6.99 9.93
C GLN A 119 6.25 -7.90 9.06
N HIS A 120 6.83 -8.57 8.06
CA HIS A 120 6.10 -9.32 7.05
C HIS A 120 6.80 -10.65 6.72
N ASN A 121 7.10 -11.42 7.76
CA ASN A 121 7.72 -12.75 7.63
C ASN A 121 6.81 -13.74 6.88
N ASP A 122 5.52 -13.44 6.79
CA ASP A 122 4.50 -14.14 6.04
C ASP A 122 4.52 -13.81 4.53
N ALA A 123 5.36 -12.88 4.07
CA ALA A 123 5.43 -12.46 2.67
C ALA A 123 6.08 -13.50 1.74
N PHE A 124 6.45 -14.68 2.24
CA PHE A 124 6.91 -15.81 1.46
C PHE A 124 6.67 -17.12 2.24
N PRO A 125 6.37 -18.26 1.59
CA PRO A 125 6.15 -19.51 2.31
C PRO A 125 7.43 -19.97 3.00
N GLY A 126 7.42 -20.03 4.34
CA GLY A 126 8.62 -20.31 5.14
C GLY A 126 9.25 -21.68 4.87
N GLU A 127 8.45 -22.67 4.48
CA GLU A 127 8.90 -24.03 4.12
C GLU A 127 9.46 -24.14 2.71
N HIS A 128 9.37 -23.07 1.90
CA HIS A 128 9.84 -23.11 0.53
C HIS A 128 11.38 -23.26 0.49
N PRO A 129 11.96 -24.10 -0.39
CA PRO A 129 13.41 -24.32 -0.44
C PRO A 129 14.25 -23.06 -0.70
N LEU A 130 13.65 -22.05 -1.34
CA LEU A 130 14.28 -20.74 -1.59
C LEU A 130 14.05 -19.72 -0.47
N SER A 131 13.35 -20.08 0.61
CA SER A 131 13.18 -19.21 1.78
C SER A 131 14.52 -19.04 2.49
N ALA A 132 14.98 -17.79 2.61
CA ALA A 132 16.18 -17.41 3.36
C ALA A 132 15.85 -16.76 4.72
N GLY A 133 14.56 -16.77 5.11
CA GLY A 133 14.10 -16.24 6.39
C GLY A 133 14.03 -14.71 6.45
N PRO A 134 13.76 -14.16 7.65
CA PRO A 134 13.62 -12.72 7.84
C PRO A 134 14.97 -11.98 7.88
N LEU A 135 15.00 -10.77 7.30
CA LEU A 135 16.15 -9.87 7.44
C LEU A 135 16.12 -9.18 8.81
N GLY A 136 16.88 -9.75 9.74
CA GLY A 136 17.27 -9.11 11.00
C GLY A 136 16.13 -8.84 11.99
N TYR A 137 16.51 -8.82 13.26
CA TYR A 137 15.73 -8.25 14.36
C TYR A 137 16.70 -7.27 15.01
N ASN A 138 16.51 -5.96 14.79
CA ASN A 138 17.27 -4.95 15.53
C ASN A 138 16.65 -4.76 16.91
#